data_AF-A0A3D2UMF2-F1
#
_entry.id   AF-A0A3D2UMF2-F1
#
_cell.length_a   1.000
_cell.length_b   1.000
_cell.length_c   1.000
_cell.angle_alpha   90.00
_cell.angle_beta   90.00
_cell.angle_gamma   90.00
#
_symmetry.space_group_name_H-M   'P 1'
#
loop_
_entity.id
_entity.type
_entity.pdbx_description
1 polymer ?
#
loop_
_entity_poly.entity_id
_entity_poly.type
_entity_poly.pdbx_seq_one_letter_code
_entity_poly.pdbx_strand_id
1 'polypeptide(L)' 'SALVTYGWGVIPVTVRIGKTEFTTSLFPKDGLYLVPLKVVVRKKENLEEGDTVKLNLKLNF' A
#
# COMPACT_ATOMS: atom_id res chain seq x y z
N SER A 1 12.31 -12.23 15.93
CA SER A 1 11.66 -11.71 14.71
C SER A 1 11.84 -10.20 14.68
N ALA A 2 12.85 -9.71 13.95
CA ALA A 2 13.14 -8.29 13.89
C ALA A 2 12.15 -7.62 12.94
N LEU A 3 11.13 -6.96 13.50
CA LEU A 3 10.34 -5.97 12.79
C LEU A 3 11.32 -4.91 12.28
N VAL A 4 11.43 -4.76 10.97
CA VAL A 4 12.21 -3.72 10.31
C VAL A 4 11.51 -2.39 10.58
N THR A 5 11.63 -1.87 11.80
CA THR A 5 11.09 -0.58 12.22
C THR A 5 12.23 0.42 12.15
N TYR A 6 12.41 1.05 11.00
CA TYR A 6 13.09 2.34 10.93
C TYR A 6 12.20 3.36 11.65
N GLY A 7 12.27 3.42 12.99
CA GLY A 7 11.76 4.49 13.88
C GLY A 7 10.27 4.87 13.85
N TRP A 8 9.50 4.44 12.86
CA TRP A 8 8.13 4.89 12.54
C TRP A 8 7.20 3.74 12.13
N GLY A 9 7.71 2.49 12.09
CA GLY A 9 6.94 1.30 11.71
C GLY A 9 6.45 1.27 10.27
N VAL A 10 6.97 2.15 9.40
CA VAL A 10 6.62 2.19 7.98
C VAL A 10 7.30 1.05 7.24
N ILE A 11 6.50 0.16 6.63
CA ILE A 11 7.03 -1.02 5.92
C ILE A 11 7.00 -0.75 4.42
N PRO A 12 8.15 -0.74 3.71
CA PRO A 12 8.17 -0.58 2.27
C PRO A 12 7.52 -1.79 1.60
N VAL A 13 6.54 -1.54 0.76
CA VAL A 13 5.80 -2.58 0.03
C VAL A 13 5.64 -2.19 -1.43
N THR A 14 5.70 -3.20 -2.29
CA THR A 14 5.30 -3.04 -3.68
C THR A 14 3.84 -3.45 -3.80
N VAL A 15 2.98 -2.51 -4.22
CA VAL A 15 1.54 -2.72 -4.38
C VAL A 15 1.24 -2.81 -5.86
N ARG A 16 0.45 -3.80 -6.25
CA ARG A 16 -0.10 -3.92 -7.60
C ARG A 16 -1.62 -3.94 -7.53
N ILE A 17 -2.25 -2.99 -8.20
CA ILE A 17 -3.70 -2.88 -8.33
C ILE A 17 -4.02 -3.07 -9.81
N GLY A 18 -4.74 -4.14 -10.13
CA GLY A 18 -5.05 -4.51 -11.52
C GLY A 18 -3.80 -4.56 -12.41
N LYS A 19 -3.63 -3.55 -13.26
CA LYS A 19 -2.49 -3.42 -14.19
C LYS A 19 -1.42 -2.42 -13.72
N THR A 20 -1.69 -1.67 -12.66
CA THR A 20 -0.80 -0.64 -12.13
C THR A 20 0.02 -1.18 -10.96
N GLU A 21 1.34 -1.19 -11.10
CA GLU A 21 2.28 -1.52 -10.02
C GLU A 21 2.98 -0.25 -9.53
N PHE A 22 3.08 -0.09 -8.21
CA PHE A 22 3.74 1.05 -7.58
C PHE A 22 4.31 0.68 -6.21
N THR A 23 5.46 1.26 -5.87
CA THR A 23 6.04 1.13 -4.53
C THR A 23 5.49 2.22 -3.61
N THR A 24 5.07 1.82 -2.42
CA THR A 24 4.58 2.69 -1.35
C THR A 24 5.03 2.15 0.00
N SER A 25 4.80 2.88 1.07
CA SER A 25 5.10 2.40 2.43
C SER A 25 3.78 2.22 3.19
N LEU A 26 3.63 1.09 3.88
CA LEU A 26 2.50 0.85 4.77
C LEU A 26 2.66 1.69 6.03
N PHE A 27 1.65 2.48 6.35
CA PHE A 27 1.62 3.27 7.58
C PHE A 27 0.84 2.52 8.65
N PRO A 28 1.47 2.08 9.74
CA PRO A 28 0.74 1.48 10.85
C PRO A 28 -0.09 2.57 11.54
N LYS A 29 -1.39 2.31 11.71
CA LYS A 29 -2.32 3.19 12.43
C LYS A 29 -3.36 2.35 13.15
N ASP A 30 -3.47 2.52 14.47
CA ASP A 30 -4.51 1.91 15.30
C ASP A 30 -4.65 0.37 15.12
N GLY A 31 -3.52 -0.34 14.98
CA GLY A 31 -3.50 -1.80 14.77
C GLY A 31 -3.82 -2.26 13.33
N LEU A 32 -4.06 -1.31 12.42
CA LEU A 32 -4.25 -1.54 10.99
C LEU A 32 -3.06 -0.97 10.21
N TYR A 33 -2.91 -1.41 8.95
CA TYR A 33 -1.95 -0.85 8.01
C TYR A 33 -2.69 -0.03 6.95
N LEU A 34 -2.39 1.25 6.88
CA LEU A 34 -2.88 2.13 5.82
C LEU A 34 -1.93 2.07 4.63
N VAL A 35 -2.48 1.74 3.47
CA VAL A 35 -1.78 1.80 2.18
C VAL A 35 -2.12 3.13 1.53
N PRO A 36 -1.16 4.06 1.35
CA PRO A 36 -1.42 5.29 0.62
C PRO A 36 -1.67 4.95 -0.86
N LEU A 37 -2.88 5.24 -1.34
CA LEU A 37 -3.22 5.16 -2.75
C LEU A 37 -2.88 6.49 -3.43
N LYS A 38 -1.87 6.50 -4.30
CA LYS A 38 -1.54 7.68 -5.07
C LYS A 38 -2.70 8.04 -6.01
N VAL A 39 -3.02 9.33 -6.13
CA VAL A 39 -4.08 9.85 -7.03
C VAL A 39 -3.88 9.37 -8.47
N VAL A 40 -2.64 9.24 -8.93
CA VAL A 40 -2.32 8.73 -10.27
C VAL A 40 -2.73 7.26 -10.47
N VAL A 41 -2.62 6.44 -9.41
CA VAL A 41 -3.05 5.04 -9.44
C VAL A 41 -4.58 4.98 -9.41
N ARG A 42 -5.20 5.77 -8.54
CA ARG A 42 -6.66 5.90 -8.46
C ARG A 42 -7.26 6.29 -9.81
N LYS A 43 -6.68 7.27 -10.51
CA LYS A 43 -7.12 7.69 -11.85
C LYS A 43 -6.88 6.63 -12.92
N LYS A 44 -5.73 5.92 -12.88
CA LYS A 44 -5.40 4.87 -13.86
C LYS A 44 -6.33 3.67 -13.79
N GLU A 45 -6.63 3.21 -12.59
CA GLU A 45 -7.52 2.07 -12.37
C GLU A 45 -9.00 2.49 -12.23
N ASN A 46 -9.30 3.79 -12.43
CA ASN A 46 -10.63 4.39 -12.34
C ASN A 46 -11.36 4.08 -11.01
N LEU A 47 -10.63 4.20 -9.90
CA LEU A 47 -11.12 3.84 -8.57
C LEU A 47 -11.82 5.00 -7.87
N GLU A 48 -12.93 4.70 -7.22
CA GLU A 48 -13.70 5.66 -6.45
C GLU A 48 -13.70 5.31 -4.96
N GLU A 49 -14.08 6.28 -4.12
CA GLU A 49 -14.18 6.06 -2.69
C GLU A 49 -15.37 5.13 -2.42
N GLY A 50 -15.13 4.02 -1.72
CA GLY A 50 -16.12 2.94 -1.53
C GLY A 50 -15.98 1.77 -2.50
N ASP A 51 -15.10 1.87 -3.51
CA ASP A 51 -14.87 0.77 -4.43
C ASP A 51 -14.05 -0.37 -3.78
N THR A 52 -14.48 -1.61 -4.00
CA THR A 52 -13.78 -2.79 -3.47
C THR A 52 -12.79 -3.32 -4.50
N VAL A 53 -11.52 -3.00 -4.30
CA VAL A 53 -10.45 -3.39 -5.21
C VAL A 53 -9.62 -4.56 -4.68
N LYS A 54 -9.20 -5.44 -5.59
CA LYS A 54 -8.18 -6.45 -5.28
C LYS A 54 -6.79 -5.86 -5.54
N LEU A 55 -5.99 -5.83 -4.49
CA LEU A 55 -4.60 -5.38 -4.54
C LEU A 55 -3.66 -6.49 -4.08
N ASN A 56 -2.53 -6.61 -4.77
CA ASN A 56 -1.47 -7.54 -4.43
C ASN A 56 -0.36 -6.78 -3.71
N LEU A 57 0.02 -7.28 -2.54
CA LEU A 57 1.04 -6.68 -1.68
C LEU A 57 2.25 -7.60 -1.66
N LYS A 58 3.39 -7.07 -2.10
CA LYS A 58 4.68 -7.74 -1.99
C LYS A 58 5.56 -7.01 -0.98
N LEU A 59 5.87 -7.71 0.11
CA LEU A 59 6.83 -7.25 1.10
C LEU A 59 8.24 -7.43 0.52
N ASN A 60 8.98 -6.33 0.42
CA ASN A 60 10.41 -6.37 0.13
C ASN A 60 11.13 -6.56 1.46
N PHE A 61 11.47 -7.81 1.78
CA PHE A 61 12.37 -8.16 2.87
C PHE A 61 13.82 -7.99 2.45
#